data_AF-A0A3A6Q3Z2-F1
#
_entry.id   AF-A0A3A6Q3Z2-F1
#
_cell.length_a   1.000
_cell.length_b   1.000
_cell.length_c   1.000
_cell.angle_alpha   90.00
_cell.angle_beta   90.00
_cell.angle_gamma   90.00
#
_symmetry.space_group_name_H-M   'P 1'
#
loop_
_entity.id
_entity.type
_entity.pdbx_description
1 polymer ?
#
loop_
_entity_poly.entity_id
_entity_poly.type
_entity_poly.pdbx_seq_one_letter_code
_entity_poly.pdbx_strand_id
1 'polypeptide(L)'
;GSKRTVSGRTTYSMCYLKVLMNGAVIYDGAANEAVQVFSRIVDMPAGRGNVILTFTLTSTRHSADIPPYTFASDVQVMVIKKQALGISVV
;
A
#
# COMPACT_ATOMS: atom_id res chain seq x y z
N GLY A 1 9.05 -2.72 7.55
CA GLY A 1 10.24 -3.56 7.38
C GLY A 1 10.82 -3.91 8.74
N SER A 2 11.35 -5.12 8.89
CA SER A 2 11.99 -5.60 10.12
C SER A 2 13.23 -6.42 9.81
N LYS A 3 14.26 -6.25 10.64
CA LYS A 3 15.50 -7.04 10.64
C LYS A 3 15.53 -7.89 11.90
N ARG A 4 15.76 -9.20 11.75
CA ARG A 4 15.90 -10.12 12.89
C ARG A 4 17.11 -11.03 12.70
N THR A 5 17.98 -11.08 13.70
CA THR A 5 19.14 -11.99 13.74
C THR A 5 18.93 -13.05 14.81
N VAL A 6 18.98 -14.33 14.42
CA VAL A 6 18.89 -15.48 15.33
C VAL A 6 20.01 -16.44 14.98
N SER A 7 20.83 -16.81 15.98
CA SER A 7 21.93 -17.76 15.84
C SER A 7 22.87 -17.47 14.65
N GLY A 8 23.25 -16.19 14.48
CA GLY A 8 24.14 -15.75 13.39
C GLY A 8 23.48 -15.57 12.02
N ARG A 9 22.21 -15.97 11.85
CA ARG A 9 21.46 -15.78 10.61
C ARG A 9 20.59 -14.52 10.69
N THR A 10 20.81 -13.58 9.77
CA THR A 10 20.01 -12.36 9.66
C THR A 10 18.91 -12.55 8.61
N THR A 11 17.68 -12.22 8.99
CA THR A 11 16.51 -12.23 8.10
C THR A 11 15.91 -10.84 8.00
N TYR A 12 15.44 -10.51 6.80
CA TYR A 12 14.73 -9.28 6.51
C TYR A 12 13.31 -9.60 6.09
N SER A 13 12.35 -8.88 6.66
CA SER A 13 10.97 -8.88 6.20
C SER A 13 10.58 -7.47 5.77
N MET A 14 9.91 -7.37 4.63
CA MET A 14 9.48 -6.11 4.03
C MET A 14 7.98 -6.14 3.79
N CYS A 15 7.34 -4.98 3.93
CA CYS A 15 5.98 -4.79 3.44
C CYS A 15 6.04 -4.00 2.14
N TYR A 16 5.16 -4.29 1.19
CA TYR A 16 5.06 -3.56 -0.07
C TYR A 16 3.66 -2.98 -0.15
N LEU A 17 3.56 -1.71 -0.53
CA LEU A 17 2.30 -1.09 -0.90
C LEU A 17 2.31 -0.89 -2.41
N LYS A 18 1.34 -1.51 -3.07
CA LYS A 18 1.05 -1.30 -4.48
C LYS A 18 -0.31 -0.62 -4.60
N VAL A 19 -0.37 0.46 -5.37
CA VAL A 19 -1.61 1.19 -5.64
C VAL A 19 -1.86 1.21 -7.13
N LEU A 20 -3.05 0.78 -7.54
CA LEU A 20 -3.52 0.83 -8.91
C LEU A 20 -4.64 1.88 -9.02
N MET A 21 -4.69 2.58 -10.15
CA MET A 21 -5.83 3.41 -10.56
C MET A 21 -6.40 2.82 -11.85
N ASN A 22 -7.64 2.37 -11.80
CA ASN A 22 -8.32 1.76 -12.94
C ASN A 22 -7.47 0.64 -13.59
N GLY A 23 -6.79 -0.16 -12.77
CA GLY A 23 -5.91 -1.25 -13.20
C GLY A 23 -4.46 -0.85 -13.53
N ALA A 24 -4.15 0.44 -13.65
CA ALA A 24 -2.79 0.91 -13.92
C ALA A 24 -2.03 1.17 -12.61
N VAL A 25 -0.80 0.66 -12.48
CA VAL A 25 0.03 0.90 -11.30
C VAL A 25 0.42 2.38 -11.21
N ILE A 26 0.08 3.02 -10.10
CA ILE A 26 0.42 4.42 -9.82
C ILE A 26 1.40 4.57 -8.65
N TYR A 27 1.64 3.49 -7.90
CA TYR A 27 2.64 3.40 -6.84
C TYR A 27 3.02 1.94 -6.59
N ASP A 28 4.31 1.67 -6.39
CA ASP A 28 4.86 0.37 -6.03
C ASP A 28 6.08 0.61 -5.14
N GLY A 29 5.88 0.54 -3.82
CA GLY A 29 6.87 0.97 -2.83
C GLY A 29 7.06 -0.05 -1.71
N ALA A 30 8.32 -0.28 -1.35
CA ALA A 30 8.69 -1.13 -0.22
C ALA A 30 8.82 -0.32 1.08
N ALA A 31 8.13 -0.75 2.12
CA ALA A 31 8.25 -0.25 3.48
C ALA A 31 9.40 -0.95 4.22
N ASN A 32 10.48 -0.19 4.37
CA ASN A 32 11.65 -0.51 5.20
C ASN A 32 11.31 -0.23 6.68
N GLU A 33 12.28 0.13 7.52
CA GLU A 33 12.03 0.36 8.97
C GLU A 33 11.13 1.58 9.26
N ALA A 34 10.96 2.48 8.29
CA ALA A 34 10.06 3.63 8.38
C ALA A 34 8.66 3.34 7.81
N VAL A 35 7.65 3.99 8.39
CA VAL A 35 6.28 4.02 7.83
C VAL A 35 6.32 4.61 6.43
N GLN A 36 5.68 3.95 5.46
CA GLN A 36 5.50 4.46 4.11
C GLN A 36 4.13 5.10 3.98
N VAL A 37 4.09 6.27 3.35
CA VAL A 37 2.87 7.02 3.08
C VAL A 37 2.77 7.25 1.59
N PHE A 38 1.69 6.77 0.98
CA PHE A 38 1.32 7.14 -0.38
C PHE A 38 0.29 8.27 -0.32
N SER A 39 0.57 9.38 -1.01
CA SER A 39 -0.36 10.49 -1.16
C SER A 39 -0.32 11.00 -2.60
N ARG A 40 -1.50 11.22 -3.20
CA ARG A 40 -1.63 11.73 -4.55
C ARG A 40 -2.95 12.45 -4.74
N ILE A 41 -2.92 13.54 -5.51
CA ILE A 41 -4.14 14.17 -6.05
C ILE A 41 -4.59 13.38 -7.27
N VAL A 42 -5.85 12.97 -7.27
CA VAL A 42 -6.48 12.22 -8.36
C VAL A 42 -7.64 13.04 -8.90
N ASP A 43 -7.57 13.36 -10.20
CA ASP A 43 -8.66 14.05 -10.88
C ASP A 43 -9.80 13.08 -11.18
N MET A 44 -11.00 13.47 -10.74
CA MET A 44 -12.25 12.71 -10.97
C MET A 44 -13.23 13.58 -11.77
N PRO A 45 -13.08 13.67 -13.10
CA PRO A 45 -13.96 14.48 -13.93
C PRO A 45 -15.38 13.91 -13.96
N ALA A 46 -16.37 14.77 -13.75
CA ALA A 46 -17.78 14.40 -13.78
C ALA A 46 -18.15 13.77 -15.14
N GLY A 47 -19.00 12.73 -15.09
CA GLY A 47 -19.49 12.04 -16.29
C GLY A 47 -18.50 11.08 -16.96
N ARG A 48 -17.31 10.86 -16.40
CA ARG A 48 -16.29 9.93 -16.97
C ARG A 48 -16.23 8.55 -16.31
N GLY A 49 -17.24 8.22 -15.50
CA GLY A 49 -17.31 6.94 -14.78
C GLY A 49 -16.57 6.97 -13.44
N ASN A 50 -16.41 5.78 -12.86
CA ASN A 50 -15.80 5.62 -11.55
C ASN A 50 -14.26 5.66 -11.64
N VAL A 51 -13.63 6.25 -10.64
CA VAL A 51 -12.20 6.04 -10.38
C VAL A 51 -12.04 5.01 -9.28
N ILE A 52 -11.40 3.89 -9.61
CA ILE A 52 -11.17 2.78 -8.70
C ILE A 52 -9.70 2.78 -8.30
N LEU A 53 -9.44 2.92 -7.00
CA LEU A 53 -8.12 2.77 -6.40
C LEU A 53 -8.03 1.40 -5.71
N THR A 54 -7.10 0.55 -6.15
CA THR A 54 -6.84 -0.75 -5.51
C THR A 54 -5.54 -0.66 -4.72
N PHE A 55 -5.63 -0.91 -3.43
CA PHE A 55 -4.49 -0.96 -2.52
C PHE A 55 -4.17 -2.43 -2.22
N THR A 56 -2.93 -2.84 -2.51
CA THR A 56 -2.45 -4.18 -2.20
C THR A 56 -1.26 -4.07 -1.26
N LEU A 57 -1.37 -4.75 -0.13
CA LEU A 57 -0.31 -4.85 0.86
C LEU A 57 0.23 -6.27 0.90
N THR A 58 1.53 -6.40 0.67
CA THR A 58 2.20 -7.70 0.65
C THR A 58 3.32 -7.69 1.68
N SER A 59 3.36 -8.69 2.56
CA SER A 59 4.52 -8.92 3.42
C SER A 59 5.36 -10.04 2.82
N THR A 60 6.66 -9.80 2.63
CA THR A 60 7.60 -10.82 2.14
C THR A 60 8.80 -10.92 3.06
N ARG A 61 9.47 -12.07 2.99
CA ARG A 61 10.77 -12.30 3.62
C ARG A 61 11.78 -12.58 2.52
N HIS A 62 13.01 -12.08 2.68
CA HIS A 62 14.12 -12.37 1.77
C HIS A 62 14.53 -13.86 1.74
N SER A 63 13.88 -14.72 2.52
CA SER A 63 14.00 -16.19 2.49
C SER A 63 12.62 -16.73 2.13
N ALA A 64 12.44 -17.13 0.88
CA ALA A 64 11.13 -17.37 0.26
C ALA A 64 10.28 -18.45 0.96
N ASP A 65 10.89 -19.35 1.72
CA ASP A 65 10.22 -20.53 2.30
C ASP A 65 9.73 -20.35 3.75
N ILE A 66 9.87 -19.14 4.33
CA ILE A 66 9.48 -18.87 5.72
C ILE A 66 8.56 -17.64 5.77
N PRO A 67 7.39 -17.73 6.44
CA PRO A 67 6.46 -16.61 6.55
C PRO A 67 7.15 -15.37 7.16
N PRO A 68 6.84 -14.15 6.69
CA PRO A 68 7.47 -12.92 7.17
C PRO A 68 7.17 -12.65 8.64
N TYR A 69 8.07 -11.93 9.33
CA TYR A 69 7.81 -11.41 10.69
C TYR A 69 7.19 -10.01 10.65
N THR A 70 7.11 -9.38 9.48
CA THR A 70 6.33 -8.16 9.30
C THR A 70 4.93 -8.53 8.85
N PHE A 71 3.96 -7.82 9.41
CA PHE A 71 2.57 -7.84 8.99
C PHE A 71 2.16 -6.40 8.68
N ALA A 72 1.26 -6.23 7.72
CA ALA A 72 0.54 -4.98 7.53
C ALA A 72 -0.78 -5.14 8.28
N SER A 73 -0.94 -4.46 9.42
CA SER A 73 -2.15 -4.56 10.25
C SER A 73 -3.23 -3.56 9.84
N ASP A 74 -2.82 -2.31 9.62
CA ASP A 74 -3.77 -1.20 9.52
C ASP A 74 -3.56 -0.40 8.24
N VAL A 75 -4.65 -0.18 7.50
CA VAL A 75 -4.67 0.66 6.30
C VAL A 75 -5.62 1.82 6.57
N GLN A 76 -5.06 3.01 6.75
CA GLN A 76 -5.86 4.22 6.85
C GLN A 76 -5.93 4.90 5.48
N VAL A 77 -7.13 5.03 4.93
CA VAL A 77 -7.37 5.76 3.69
C VAL A 77 -8.12 7.04 4.01
N MET A 78 -7.53 8.19 3.68
CA MET A 78 -8.16 9.49 3.81
C MET A 78 -8.51 10.03 2.42
N VAL A 79 -9.78 10.41 2.23
CA VAL A 79 -10.25 11.02 0.99
C VAL A 79 -10.71 12.43 1.29
N ILE A 80 -10.05 13.42 0.68
CA ILE A 80 -10.46 14.83 0.75
C ILE A 80 -11.14 15.18 -0.58
N LYS A 81 -12.40 15.61 -0.51
CA LYS A 81 -13.18 16.03 -1.68
C LYS A 81 -13.07 17.54 -1.85
N LYS A 82 -12.83 18.00 -3.07
CA LYS A 82 -12.82 19.43 -3.42
C LYS A 82 -14.22 19.98 -3.73
N GLN A 83 -15.23 19.12 -3.94
CA GLN A 83 -16.62 19.44 -4.27
C GLN A 83 -17.57 18.45 -3.57
N ALA A 84 -18.72 18.93 -3.08
CA ALA A 84 -19.61 18.17 -2.18
C ALA A 84 -20.60 17.22 -2.89
N LEU A 85 -20.83 17.38 -4.19
CA LEU A 85 -21.86 16.64 -4.92
C LEU A 85 -21.29 15.37 -5.60
N GLY A 86 -21.86 14.21 -5.28
CA GLY A 86 -21.84 13.03 -6.18
C GLY A 86 -20.82 11.91 -5.93
N ILE A 87 -20.24 11.75 -4.73
CA ILE A 87 -19.33 10.61 -4.47
C ILE A 87 -19.90 9.70 -3.39
N SER A 88 -20.15 8.43 -3.77
CA SER A 88 -20.34 7.30 -2.86
C SER A 88 -18.97 6.66 -2.56
N VAL A 89 -18.68 6.44 -1.28
CA VAL A 89 -17.54 5.63 -0.84
C VAL A 89 -18.16 4.33 -0.34
N VAL A 90 -17.96 3.24 -1.08
CA VAL A 90 -18.45 1.90 -0.76
C VAL A 90 -17.26 0.99 -0.50
#